data_AF-D1AK00-F1
#
_entry.id   AF-D1AK00-F1
#
_cell.length_a   1.000
_cell.length_b   1.000
_cell.length_c   1.000
_cell.angle_alpha   90.00
_cell.angle_beta   90.00
_cell.angle_gamma   90.00
#
_symmetry.space_group_name_H-M   'P 1'
#
loop_
_entity.id
_entity.type
_entity.pdbx_description
1 polymer ?
#
loop_
_entity_poly.entity_id
_entity_poly.type
_entity_poly.pdbx_seq_one_letter_code
_entity_poly.pdbx_strand_id
1 'polypeptide(L)'
;MKNDYMNSSLEELQNCVWKKPEYNSALITNCHRLRKIPLKDLSIENIRMLVGQKIGLKYLVPLALEFLENNYFCSGDFYNGDLLYAVLGIESDYWDKNYALFQRLSDVMFNLEEDYKTYSKKILPKWKKLFTK
;
A
#
# COMPACT_ATOMS: atom_id res chain seq x y z
N MET A 1 17.83 1.36 -13.11
CA MET A 1 18.00 1.76 -11.70
C MET A 1 16.94 1.20 -10.72
N LYS A 2 15.98 0.35 -11.13
CA LYS A 2 14.95 -0.20 -10.21
C LYS A 2 15.44 -1.32 -9.26
N ASN A 3 16.55 -2.00 -9.56
CA ASN A 3 16.92 -3.24 -8.85
C ASN A 3 17.86 -3.07 -7.65
N ASP A 4 18.47 -1.89 -7.46
CA ASP A 4 19.57 -1.78 -6.48
C ASP A 4 19.04 -1.59 -5.04
N TYR A 5 17.99 -0.78 -4.86
CA TYR A 5 17.45 -0.49 -3.54
C TYR A 5 16.56 -1.60 -2.96
N MET A 6 16.11 -2.56 -3.77
CA MET A 6 15.26 -3.67 -3.30
C MET A 6 16.00 -4.63 -2.37
N ASN A 7 17.34 -4.70 -2.49
CA ASN A 7 18.18 -5.50 -1.60
C ASN A 7 18.54 -4.78 -0.30
N SER A 8 18.21 -3.50 -0.17
CA SER A 8 18.48 -2.71 1.01
C SER A 8 17.23 -2.53 1.85
N SER A 9 17.43 -2.31 3.14
CA SER A 9 16.40 -1.95 4.10
C SER A 9 16.14 -0.44 4.12
N LEU A 10 15.04 0.00 4.75
CA LEU A 10 14.77 1.43 4.92
C LEU A 10 15.84 2.14 5.76
N GLU A 11 16.38 1.45 6.78
CA GLU A 11 17.45 1.97 7.63
C GLU A 11 18.71 2.30 6.81
N GLU A 12 19.12 1.39 5.93
CA GLU A 12 20.27 1.58 5.03
C GLU A 12 20.00 2.67 3.99
N LEU A 13 18.83 2.62 3.33
CA LEU A 13 18.47 3.59 2.28
C LEU A 13 18.35 5.02 2.79
N GLN A 14 17.97 5.18 4.06
CA GLN A 14 17.86 6.49 4.71
C GLN A 14 19.12 6.86 5.49
N ASN A 15 20.10 5.95 5.57
CA ASN A 15 21.28 6.08 6.42
C ASN A 15 20.93 6.54 7.85
N CYS A 16 19.88 5.95 8.42
CA CYS A 16 19.25 6.43 9.66
C CYS A 16 18.85 5.27 10.57
N VAL A 17 19.72 5.00 11.54
CA VAL A 17 19.51 4.01 12.60
C VAL A 17 18.61 4.61 13.68
N TRP A 18 17.48 3.97 13.94
CA TRP A 18 16.57 4.39 15.00
C TRP A 18 17.08 3.90 16.37
N LYS A 19 17.01 4.77 17.38
CA LYS A 19 17.20 4.37 18.78
C LYS A 19 16.13 3.35 19.18
N LYS A 20 16.40 2.58 20.23
CA LYS A 20 15.39 1.66 20.80
C LYS A 20 14.13 2.47 21.16
N PRO A 21 12.92 1.99 20.81
CA PRO A 21 11.71 2.73 21.11
C PRO A 21 11.54 2.89 22.62
N GLU A 22 11.07 4.07 23.03
CA GLU A 22 10.75 4.38 24.42
C GLU A 22 9.48 3.65 24.88
N TYR A 23 8.56 3.39 23.94
CA TYR A 23 7.29 2.69 24.16
C TYR A 23 7.28 1.35 23.42
N ASN A 24 7.04 0.26 24.16
CA ASN A 24 7.08 -1.10 23.64
C ASN A 24 5.72 -1.60 23.11
N SER A 25 4.96 -0.77 22.40
CA SER A 25 3.77 -1.29 21.72
C SER A 25 4.19 -2.26 20.61
N ALA A 26 3.36 -3.27 20.33
CA ALA A 26 3.63 -4.23 19.27
C ALA A 26 3.81 -3.53 17.91
N LEU A 27 3.00 -2.50 17.62
CA LEU A 27 3.08 -1.71 16.40
C LEU A 27 4.42 -0.99 16.26
N ILE A 28 4.85 -0.26 17.29
CA ILE A 28 6.13 0.47 17.27
C ILE A 28 7.29 -0.52 17.11
N THR A 29 7.28 -1.59 17.91
CA THR A 29 8.32 -2.62 17.87
C THR A 29 8.42 -3.27 16.49
N ASN A 30 7.27 -3.57 15.86
CA ASN A 30 7.22 -4.12 14.52
C ASN A 30 7.75 -3.12 13.49
N CYS A 31 7.37 -1.85 13.54
CA CYS A 31 7.89 -0.83 12.63
C CYS A 31 9.42 -0.70 12.71
N HIS A 32 9.99 -0.68 13.92
CA HIS A 32 11.44 -0.67 14.12
C HIS A 32 12.12 -1.91 13.53
N ARG A 33 11.54 -3.09 13.72
CA ARG A 33 12.06 -4.34 13.15
C ARG A 33 12.00 -4.31 11.62
N LEU A 34 10.87 -3.91 11.05
CA LEU A 34 10.62 -3.93 9.61
C LEU A 34 11.52 -2.96 8.84
N ARG A 35 11.94 -1.85 9.45
CA ARG A 35 12.91 -0.92 8.83
C ARG A 35 14.27 -1.55 8.52
N LYS A 36 14.59 -2.69 9.12
CA LYS A 36 15.86 -3.43 8.95
C LYS A 36 15.75 -4.61 7.99
N ILE A 37 14.55 -4.85 7.46
CA ILE A 37 14.30 -5.91 6.48
C ILE A 37 14.52 -5.33 5.07
N PRO A 38 15.22 -6.04 4.17
CA PRO A 38 15.32 -5.64 2.76
C PRO A 38 13.94 -5.46 2.14
N LEU A 39 13.77 -4.44 1.28
CA LEU A 39 12.44 -4.13 0.73
C LEU A 39 11.82 -5.29 -0.05
N LYS A 40 12.63 -6.10 -0.74
CA LYS A 40 12.17 -7.29 -1.45
C LYS A 40 11.56 -8.37 -0.55
N ASP A 41 11.93 -8.39 0.73
CA ASP A 41 11.49 -9.37 1.71
C ASP A 41 10.30 -8.86 2.55
N LEU A 42 9.81 -7.64 2.27
CA LEU A 42 8.61 -7.12 2.89
C LEU A 42 7.36 -7.71 2.22
N SER A 43 6.49 -8.33 3.03
CA SER A 43 5.15 -8.71 2.59
C SER A 43 4.25 -7.49 2.36
N ILE A 44 3.11 -7.71 1.70
CA ILE A 44 2.06 -6.69 1.54
C ILE A 44 1.62 -6.14 2.91
N GLU A 45 1.46 -7.01 3.90
CA GLU A 45 1.21 -6.65 5.31
C GLU A 45 2.23 -5.63 5.84
N ASN A 46 3.52 -5.96 5.69
CA ASN A 46 4.60 -5.12 6.18
C ASN A 46 4.60 -3.75 5.49
N ILE A 47 4.42 -3.73 4.17
CA ILE A 47 4.35 -2.49 3.37
C ILE A 47 3.15 -1.66 3.83
N ARG A 48 1.97 -2.28 3.92
CA ARG A 48 0.74 -1.61 4.34
C ARG A 48 0.87 -1.02 5.75
N MET A 49 1.49 -1.74 6.68
CA MET A 49 1.75 -1.26 8.04
C MET A 49 2.67 -0.03 8.04
N LEU A 50 3.82 -0.12 7.35
CA LEU A 50 4.78 0.99 7.29
C LEU A 50 4.22 2.21 6.57
N VAL A 51 3.49 2.03 5.46
CA VAL A 51 2.80 3.10 4.74
C VAL A 51 1.71 3.73 5.59
N GLY A 52 0.94 2.94 6.34
CA GLY A 52 -0.05 3.44 7.30
C GLY A 52 0.57 4.32 8.37
N GLN A 53 1.77 3.97 8.85
CA GLN A 53 2.56 4.76 9.81
C GLN A 53 3.39 5.88 9.17
N LYS A 54 3.27 6.11 7.86
CA LYS A 54 4.02 7.13 7.10
C LYS A 54 5.55 6.95 7.15
N ILE A 55 6.01 5.70 7.27
CA ILE A 55 7.43 5.36 7.35
C ILE A 55 7.93 4.98 5.95
N GLY A 56 9.03 5.61 5.50
CA GLY A 56 9.71 5.20 4.28
C GLY A 56 8.94 5.43 2.98
N LEU A 57 7.95 6.35 2.98
CA LEU A 57 7.02 6.57 1.85
C LEU A 57 7.71 6.74 0.49
N LYS A 58 8.88 7.41 0.45
CA LYS A 58 9.69 7.57 -0.77
C LYS A 58 9.97 6.24 -1.50
N TYR A 59 10.17 5.16 -0.76
CA TYR A 59 10.50 3.85 -1.31
C TYR A 59 9.29 2.92 -1.35
N LEU A 60 8.41 3.01 -0.34
CA LEU A 60 7.31 2.08 -0.19
C LEU A 60 6.07 2.43 -1.02
N VAL A 61 5.79 3.71 -1.29
CA VAL A 61 4.62 4.08 -2.10
C VAL A 61 4.78 3.61 -3.55
N PRO A 62 5.93 3.80 -4.23
CA PRO A 62 6.12 3.25 -5.56
C PRO A 62 5.89 1.73 -5.63
N LEU A 63 6.34 0.99 -4.60
CA LEU A 63 6.19 -0.45 -4.49
C LEU A 63 4.73 -0.86 -4.19
N ALA A 64 4.05 -0.15 -3.28
CA ALA A 64 2.63 -0.36 -3.01
C ALA A 64 1.79 -0.17 -4.28
N LEU A 65 2.10 0.85 -5.08
CA LEU A 65 1.42 1.11 -6.35
C LEU A 65 1.67 0.00 -7.38
N GLU A 66 2.87 -0.61 -7.42
CA GLU A 66 3.11 -1.78 -8.29
C GLU A 66 2.18 -2.97 -7.94
N PHE A 67 1.89 -3.19 -6.66
CA PHE A 67 0.90 -4.20 -6.26
C PHE A 67 -0.53 -3.78 -6.64
N LEU A 68 -0.90 -2.53 -6.35
CA LEU A 68 -2.24 -2.02 -6.58
C LEU A 68 -2.62 -1.93 -8.06
N GLU A 69 -1.68 -1.58 -8.93
CA GLU A 69 -1.89 -1.57 -10.39
C GLU A 69 -2.26 -2.95 -10.95
N ASN A 70 -1.76 -4.02 -10.32
CA ASN A 70 -2.10 -5.39 -10.69
C ASN A 70 -3.39 -5.88 -10.02
N ASN A 71 -3.65 -5.44 -8.79
CA ASN A 71 -4.84 -5.82 -8.02
C ASN A 71 -5.20 -4.74 -6.98
N TYR A 72 -6.26 -3.98 -7.24
CA TYR A 72 -6.76 -2.93 -6.33
C TYR A 72 -7.20 -3.48 -4.96
N PHE A 73 -7.52 -4.77 -4.87
CA PHE A 73 -7.93 -5.45 -3.63
C PHE A 73 -6.78 -6.09 -2.86
N CYS A 74 -5.52 -5.86 -3.25
CA CYS A 74 -4.35 -6.31 -2.49
C CYS A 74 -4.52 -5.98 -1.00
N SER A 75 -4.37 -7.03 -0.18
CA SER A 75 -4.59 -6.98 1.25
C SER A 75 -3.37 -7.45 2.02
N GLY A 76 -3.14 -6.82 3.16
CA GLY A 76 -2.50 -7.45 4.30
C GLY A 76 -3.53 -8.21 5.13
N ASP A 77 -3.44 -8.07 6.44
CA ASP A 77 -4.16 -8.90 7.40
C ASP A 77 -5.50 -8.32 7.89
N PHE A 78 -5.99 -7.18 7.37
CA PHE A 78 -7.26 -6.58 7.85
C PHE A 78 -8.45 -6.89 6.95
N TYR A 79 -8.44 -6.39 5.70
CA TYR A 79 -9.54 -6.55 4.75
C TYR A 79 -9.05 -6.35 3.30
N ASN A 80 -9.85 -6.81 2.33
CA ASN A 80 -9.56 -6.64 0.91
C ASN A 80 -9.42 -5.15 0.55
N GLY A 81 -8.26 -4.76 0.03
CA GLY A 81 -7.93 -3.37 -0.30
C GLY A 81 -7.39 -2.53 0.87
N ASP A 82 -7.02 -3.14 2.00
CA ASP A 82 -6.43 -2.40 3.13
C ASP A 82 -5.08 -1.73 2.78
N LEU A 83 -4.35 -2.22 1.76
CA LEU A 83 -3.17 -1.54 1.20
C LEU A 83 -3.57 -0.24 0.51
N LEU A 84 -4.60 -0.27 -0.34
CA LEU A 84 -5.12 0.92 -1.01
C LEU A 84 -5.58 1.95 0.02
N TYR A 85 -6.28 1.50 1.07
CA TYR A 85 -6.70 2.37 2.16
C TYR A 85 -5.52 3.05 2.86
N ALA A 86 -4.45 2.32 3.17
CA ALA A 86 -3.25 2.89 3.78
C ALA A 86 -2.57 3.95 2.89
N VAL A 87 -2.53 3.70 1.57
CA VAL A 87 -2.00 4.64 0.56
C VAL A 87 -2.86 5.89 0.47
N LEU A 88 -4.19 5.76 0.40
CA LEU A 88 -5.12 6.89 0.35
C LEU A 88 -5.05 7.77 1.60
N GLY A 89 -4.64 7.21 2.75
CA GLY A 89 -4.44 7.98 3.98
C GLY A 89 -3.16 8.81 4.02
N ILE A 90 -2.35 8.87 2.96
CA ILE A 90 -1.15 9.73 2.88
C ILE A 90 -1.57 11.20 2.65
N GLU A 91 -0.90 12.12 3.33
CA GLU A 91 -1.18 13.56 3.25
C GLU A 91 -1.01 14.12 1.82
N SER A 92 -1.82 15.12 1.48
CA SER A 92 -1.84 15.78 0.15
C SER A 92 -0.46 16.28 -0.28
N ASP A 93 0.31 16.87 0.65
CA ASP A 93 1.64 17.42 0.40
C ASP A 93 2.62 16.39 -0.18
N TYR A 94 2.45 15.11 0.15
CA TYR A 94 3.26 14.04 -0.45
C TYR A 94 2.94 13.89 -1.93
N TRP A 95 1.65 13.89 -2.28
CA TRP A 95 1.18 13.72 -3.65
C TRP A 95 1.55 14.90 -4.53
N ASP A 96 1.45 16.13 -4.02
CA ASP A 96 1.85 17.35 -4.72
C ASP A 96 3.34 17.31 -5.10
N LYS A 97 4.18 16.77 -4.21
CA LYS A 97 5.63 16.59 -4.44
C LYS A 97 5.97 15.39 -5.32
N ASN A 98 5.03 14.46 -5.53
CA ASN A 98 5.23 13.21 -6.25
C ASN A 98 4.12 12.99 -7.29
N TYR A 99 3.87 14.01 -8.14
CA TYR A 99 2.75 14.01 -9.08
C TYR A 99 2.68 12.77 -10.00
N ALA A 100 3.81 12.24 -10.46
CA ALA A 100 3.84 11.01 -11.25
C ALA A 100 3.28 9.78 -10.50
N LEU A 101 3.51 9.69 -9.17
CA LEU A 101 2.91 8.64 -8.34
C LEU A 101 1.42 8.90 -8.10
N PHE A 102 1.02 10.16 -7.99
CA PHE A 102 -0.39 10.53 -7.89
C PHE A 102 -1.18 10.17 -9.15
N GLN A 103 -0.58 10.31 -10.34
CA GLN A 103 -1.20 9.85 -11.59
C GLN A 103 -1.43 8.34 -11.57
N ARG A 104 -0.43 7.55 -11.16
CA ARG A 104 -0.57 6.08 -11.01
C ARG A 104 -1.68 5.71 -10.03
N LEU A 105 -1.77 6.39 -8.89
CA LEU A 105 -2.87 6.19 -7.94
C LEU A 105 -4.23 6.55 -8.56
N SER A 106 -4.29 7.64 -9.33
CA SER A 106 -5.52 8.09 -10.00
C SER A 106 -6.00 7.04 -11.02
N ASP A 107 -5.08 6.45 -11.78
CA ASP A 107 -5.39 5.36 -12.73
C ASP A 107 -5.95 4.12 -12.02
N VAL A 108 -5.33 3.73 -10.88
CA VAL A 108 -5.83 2.68 -9.99
C VAL A 108 -7.27 2.95 -9.55
N MET A 109 -7.54 4.18 -9.09
CA MET A 109 -8.88 4.56 -8.61
C MET A 109 -9.91 4.59 -9.74
N PHE A 110 -9.54 5.09 -10.91
CA PHE A 110 -10.41 5.12 -12.08
C PHE A 110 -10.84 3.72 -12.50
N ASN A 111 -9.88 2.79 -12.60
CA ASN A 111 -10.19 1.41 -12.98
C ASN A 111 -11.05 0.70 -11.93
N LEU A 112 -10.76 0.91 -10.63
CA LEU A 112 -11.59 0.39 -9.54
C LEU A 112 -13.04 0.88 -9.66
N GLU A 113 -13.25 2.16 -9.97
CA GLU A 113 -14.59 2.74 -10.12
C GLU A 113 -15.34 2.11 -11.31
N GLU A 114 -14.69 1.95 -12.46
CA GLU A 114 -15.30 1.34 -13.65
C GLU A 114 -15.62 -0.15 -13.44
N ASP A 115 -14.75 -0.88 -12.74
CA ASP A 115 -15.01 -2.27 -12.34
C ASP A 115 -16.19 -2.33 -11.38
N TYR A 116 -16.19 -1.53 -10.30
CA TYR A 116 -17.28 -1.48 -9.34
C TYR A 116 -18.63 -1.15 -10.01
N LYS A 117 -18.64 -0.21 -10.94
CA LYS A 117 -19.82 0.14 -11.75
C LYS A 117 -20.28 -1.04 -12.59
N THR A 118 -19.37 -1.82 -13.17
CA THR A 118 -19.70 -3.05 -13.91
C THR A 118 -20.31 -4.10 -12.99
N TYR A 119 -19.69 -4.36 -11.83
CA TYR A 119 -20.22 -5.31 -10.85
C TYR A 119 -21.61 -4.90 -10.35
N SER A 120 -21.76 -3.65 -9.93
CA SER A 120 -22.99 -3.13 -9.34
C SER A 120 -24.15 -3.04 -10.34
N LYS A 121 -23.90 -2.61 -11.58
CA LYS A 121 -24.96 -2.35 -12.57
C LYS A 121 -25.26 -3.55 -13.47
N LYS A 122 -24.31 -4.47 -13.68
CA LYS A 122 -24.48 -5.59 -14.63
C LYS A 122 -24.44 -6.94 -13.93
N ILE A 123 -23.40 -7.22 -13.13
CA ILE A 123 -23.14 -8.56 -12.62
C ILE A 123 -24.08 -8.91 -11.45
N LEU A 124 -24.10 -8.10 -10.40
CA LEU A 124 -24.92 -8.36 -9.21
C LEU A 124 -26.43 -8.42 -9.53
N PRO A 125 -27.00 -7.54 -10.36
CA PRO A 125 -28.40 -7.66 -10.75
C PRO A 125 -28.69 -8.96 -11.51
N LYS A 126 -27.80 -9.38 -12.42
CA LYS A 126 -27.95 -10.64 -13.15
C LYS A 126 -27.90 -11.86 -12.23
N TRP A 127 -27.00 -11.86 -11.24
CA TRP A 127 -26.93 -12.92 -10.22
C TRP A 127 -28.18 -12.96 -9.35
N LYS A 128 -28.67 -11.82 -8.87
CA LYS A 128 -29.88 -11.74 -8.02
C LYS A 128 -31.14 -12.32 -8.68
N LYS A 129 -31.27 -12.18 -10.00
CA LYS A 129 -32.39 -12.78 -10.77
C LYS A 129 -32.45 -14.30 -10.69
N LEU A 130 -31.36 -14.99 -10.34
CA LEU A 130 -31.36 -16.46 -10.19
C LEU A 130 -32.17 -16.93 -8.97
N PHE A 131 -32.41 -16.06 -7.99
CA PHE A 131 -33.08 -16.40 -6.72
C PHE A 131 -34.51 -15.85 -6.63
N THR A 132 -34.93 -15.06 -7.62
CA THR A 132 -36.28 -14.53 -7.73
C THR A 132 -37.02 -15.32 -8.81
N LYS A 133 -37.67 -16.42 -8.39
CA LYS A 133 -38.67 -17.14 -9.19
C LYS A 133 -39.97 -16.36 -9.22
#